data_AF-A0A225UMU5-F1
#
_entry.id   AF-A0A225UMU5-F1
#
_cell.length_a   1.000
_cell.length_b   1.000
_cell.length_c   1.000
_cell.angle_alpha   90.00
_cell.angle_beta   90.00
_cell.angle_gamma   90.00
#
_symmetry.space_group_name_H-M   'P 1'
#
loop_
_entity.id
_entity.type
_entity.pdbx_description
1 polymer ?
#
loop_
_entity_poly.entity_id
_entity_poly.type
_entity_poly.pdbx_seq_one_letter_code
_entity_poly.pdbx_strand_id
1 'polypeptide(L)'
;MVGHSASALQAETLSAGDRIEYFSRAFVCGDRRGHRSAVVVCVDAADYLYPIRLDTEELLPHENMMRKTEDQFGKPVDSTAWKWRKLRTFELVPVTFSAPAGPASRTRP
;
A
#
# COMPACT_ATOMS: atom_id res chain seq x y z
N MET A 1 -2.50 5.14 -32.02
CA MET A 1 -2.02 4.87 -30.65
C MET A 1 -3.20 5.09 -29.71
N VAL A 2 -3.90 4.03 -29.31
CA VAL A 2 -5.06 4.14 -28.40
C VAL A 2 -4.50 4.21 -26.98
N GLY A 3 -4.65 5.37 -26.32
CA GLY A 3 -4.34 5.51 -24.92
C GLY A 3 -5.36 4.71 -24.10
N HIS A 4 -4.92 3.64 -23.44
CA HIS A 4 -5.77 2.94 -22.47
C HIS A 4 -6.06 3.89 -21.30
N SER A 5 -7.33 4.22 -21.08
CA SER A 5 -7.75 4.99 -19.91
C SER A 5 -7.38 4.24 -18.63
N ALA A 6 -6.94 4.96 -17.60
CA ALA A 6 -6.70 4.37 -16.28
C ALA A 6 -7.96 3.67 -15.72
N SER A 7 -9.16 4.10 -16.14
CA SER A 7 -10.45 3.49 -15.81
C SER A 7 -10.68 2.10 -16.43
N ALA A 8 -9.84 1.68 -17.39
CA ALA A 8 -9.91 0.35 -17.99
C ALA A 8 -9.17 -0.72 -17.14
N LEU A 9 -8.46 -0.31 -16.09
CA LEU A 9 -7.92 -1.23 -15.11
C LEU A 9 -9.04 -1.65 -14.16
N GLN A 10 -9.13 -2.95 -13.84
CA GLN A 10 -10.02 -3.43 -12.79
C GLN A 10 -9.73 -2.65 -11.50
N ALA A 11 -10.79 -2.11 -10.88
CA ALA A 11 -10.72 -1.46 -9.59
C ALA A 11 -10.16 -2.47 -8.57
N GLU A 12 -9.13 -2.04 -7.84
CA GLU A 12 -8.48 -2.87 -6.84
C GLU A 12 -8.52 -2.14 -5.51
N THR A 13 -8.97 -2.85 -4.48
CA THR A 13 -9.16 -2.29 -3.15
C THR A 13 -7.88 -2.40 -2.33
N LEU A 14 -7.51 -1.31 -1.64
CA LEU A 14 -6.39 -1.28 -0.71
C LEU A 14 -6.89 -1.01 0.71
N SER A 15 -6.52 -1.92 1.62
CA SER A 15 -6.92 -1.90 3.03
C SER A 15 -5.70 -2.02 3.94
N ALA A 16 -5.85 -1.58 5.18
CA ALA A 16 -4.84 -1.83 6.20
C ALA A 16 -4.68 -3.34 6.46
N GLY A 17 -3.44 -3.80 6.61
CA GLY A 17 -3.04 -5.21 6.66
C GLY A 17 -2.54 -5.75 5.32
N ASP A 18 -2.87 -5.12 4.19
CA ASP A 18 -2.41 -5.57 2.87
C ASP A 18 -0.89 -5.42 2.74
N ARG A 19 -0.25 -6.42 2.10
CA ARG A 19 1.16 -6.36 1.75
C ARG A 19 1.35 -5.84 0.35
N ILE A 20 2.26 -4.89 0.20
CA ILE A 20 2.55 -4.24 -1.07
C ILE A 20 4.04 -4.30 -1.40
N GLU A 21 4.33 -4.18 -2.69
CA GLU A 21 5.63 -3.78 -3.19
C GLU A 21 5.55 -2.42 -3.86
N TYR A 22 6.58 -1.60 -3.69
CA TYR A 22 6.64 -0.24 -4.21
C TYR A 22 8.08 0.16 -4.58
N PHE A 23 8.21 1.27 -5.30
CA PHE A 23 9.50 1.92 -5.50
C PHE A 23 9.64 3.16 -4.60
N SER A 24 10.66 3.18 -3.76
CA SER A 24 11.01 4.36 -2.95
C SER A 24 11.45 5.51 -3.86
N ARG A 25 11.01 6.73 -3.53
CA ARG A 25 11.36 7.95 -4.28
C ARG A 25 12.80 8.40 -4.04
N ALA A 26 13.52 7.79 -3.10
CA ALA A 26 14.94 8.01 -2.91
C ALA A 26 15.78 7.55 -4.12
N PHE A 27 15.19 6.73 -5.01
CA PHE A 27 15.84 6.20 -6.20
C PHE A 27 15.03 6.53 -7.46
N VAL A 28 15.70 6.46 -8.62
CA VAL A 28 15.03 6.58 -9.92
C VAL A 28 14.13 5.37 -10.16
N CYS A 29 12.94 5.59 -10.74
CA CYS A 29 12.01 4.51 -11.07
C CYS A 29 12.69 3.45 -11.97
N GLY A 30 12.66 2.18 -11.55
CA GLY A 30 13.32 1.07 -12.24
C GLY A 30 14.70 0.69 -11.67
N ASP A 31 15.28 1.51 -10.78
CA ASP A 31 16.45 1.10 -10.00
C ASP A 31 16.05 0.04 -8.98
N ARG A 32 16.71 -1.12 -9.04
CA ARG A 32 16.46 -2.24 -8.11
C ARG A 32 16.68 -1.86 -6.65
N ARG A 33 17.54 -0.87 -6.36
CA ARG A 33 17.78 -0.38 -5.00
C ARG A 33 16.56 0.33 -4.41
N GLY A 34 15.67 0.84 -5.26
CA GLY A 34 14.43 1.48 -4.86
C GLY A 34 13.29 0.50 -4.60
N HIS A 35 13.39 -0.77 -5.00
CA HIS A 35 12.34 -1.76 -4.80
C HIS A 35 12.22 -2.13 -3.32
N ARG A 36 11.01 -2.00 -2.77
CA ARG A 36 10.68 -2.20 -1.35
C ARG A 36 9.41 -3.03 -1.22
N SER A 37 9.27 -3.74 -0.09
CA SER A 37 8.03 -4.38 0.34
C SER A 37 7.67 -3.90 1.74
N ALA A 38 6.39 -3.63 1.97
CA ALA A 38 5.86 -3.13 3.24
C ALA A 38 4.42 -3.59 3.45
N VAL A 39 3.96 -3.45 4.69
CA VAL A 39 2.57 -3.67 5.09
C VAL A 39 1.88 -2.32 5.27
N VAL A 40 0.68 -2.18 4.73
CA VAL A 40 -0.16 -1.00 4.95
C VAL A 40 -0.69 -1.05 6.38
N VAL A 41 -0.34 -0.07 7.22
CA VAL A 41 -0.79 0.01 8.62
C VAL A 41 -2.05 0.87 8.75
N CYS A 42 -2.15 1.91 7.93
CA CYS A 42 -3.31 2.80 7.94
C CYS A 42 -3.60 3.29 6.53
N VAL A 43 -4.88 3.42 6.22
CA VAL A 43 -5.37 4.10 5.03
C VAL A 43 -6.18 5.32 5.49
N ASP A 44 -5.68 6.50 5.17
CA ASP A 44 -6.34 7.79 5.39
C ASP A 44 -6.70 8.41 4.04
N ALA A 45 -7.92 8.14 3.56
CA ALA A 45 -8.40 8.67 2.29
C ALA A 45 -8.59 10.20 2.29
N ALA A 46 -8.53 10.87 3.45
CA ALA A 46 -8.60 12.33 3.53
C ALA A 46 -7.24 13.00 3.29
N ASP A 47 -6.12 12.28 3.47
CA ASP A 47 -4.79 12.79 3.17
C ASP A 47 -4.52 12.72 1.66
N TYR A 48 -4.61 13.89 1.01
CA TYR A 48 -4.39 14.05 -0.43
C TYR A 48 -2.92 13.90 -0.83
N LEU A 49 -1.97 14.02 0.10
CA LEU A 49 -0.55 13.87 -0.18
C LEU A 49 -0.08 12.45 0.08
N TYR A 50 -0.41 11.87 1.23
CA TYR A 50 0.11 10.59 1.72
C TYR A 50 -1.00 9.73 2.32
N PRO A 51 -1.88 9.18 1.47
CA PRO A 51 -3.11 8.53 1.93
C PRO A 51 -2.89 7.18 2.62
N ILE A 52 -1.66 6.66 2.64
CA ILE A 52 -1.33 5.39 3.28
C ILE A 52 -0.09 5.52 4.15
N ARG A 53 -0.11 4.85 5.30
CA ARG A 53 1.02 4.72 6.23
C ARG A 53 1.50 3.28 6.21
N LEU A 54 2.81 3.10 6.04
CA LEU A 54 3.46 1.79 6.01
C LEU A 54 4.08 1.45 7.36
N ASP A 55 4.34 0.17 7.59
CA ASP A 55 5.12 -0.34 8.72
C ASP A 55 6.57 0.16 8.70
N THR A 56 7.09 0.51 7.53
CA THR A 56 8.41 1.14 7.37
C THR A 56 8.42 2.64 7.68
N GLU A 57 7.27 3.23 8.06
CA GLU A 57 7.06 4.67 8.26
C GLU A 57 7.30 5.54 7.00
N GLU A 58 7.55 4.93 5.84
CA GLU A 58 7.74 5.64 4.59
C GLU A 58 6.39 6.17 4.08
N LEU A 59 6.36 7.46 3.72
CA LEU A 59 5.16 8.13 3.21
C LEU A 59 5.05 7.93 1.70
N LEU A 60 3.99 7.24 1.26
CA LEU A 60 3.74 6.98 -0.15
C LEU A 60 2.76 8.00 -0.74
N PRO A 61 3.17 8.81 -1.73
CA PRO A 61 2.25 9.70 -2.41
C PRO A 61 1.37 8.98 -3.42
N HIS A 62 0.25 9.59 -3.78
CA HIS A 62 -0.74 9.09 -4.76
C HIS A 62 -0.14 8.64 -6.11
N GLU A 63 0.96 9.25 -6.53
CA GLU A 63 1.61 8.95 -7.81
C GLU A 63 2.59 7.77 -7.74
N ASN A 64 2.87 7.24 -6.54
CA ASN A 64 3.82 6.15 -6.39
C ASN A 64 3.33 4.88 -7.10
N MET A 65 4.29 4.20 -7.72
CA MET A 65 4.07 2.93 -8.40
C MET A 65 4.19 1.80 -7.40
N MET A 66 3.15 0.97 -7.31
CA MET A 66 3.08 -0.15 -6.39
C MET A 66 2.25 -1.30 -6.97
N ARG A 67 2.32 -2.45 -6.30
CA ARG A 67 1.43 -3.59 -6.52
C ARG A 67 1.10 -4.23 -5.18
N LYS A 68 -0.11 -4.76 -5.07
CA LYS A 68 -0.51 -5.58 -3.92
C LYS A 68 0.00 -7.01 -4.14
N THR A 69 0.64 -7.59 -3.15
CA THR A 69 1.19 -8.96 -3.21
C THR A 69 0.35 -9.92 -2.38
N GLU A 70 -0.10 -9.49 -1.20
CA GLU A 70 -0.91 -10.28 -0.28
C GLU A 70 -2.05 -9.41 0.25
N ASP A 71 -3.20 -10.02 0.51
CA ASP A 71 -4.27 -9.35 1.25
C ASP A 71 -3.98 -9.31 2.76
N GLN A 72 -4.83 -8.57 3.49
CA GLN A 72 -4.79 -8.49 4.95
C GLN A 72 -4.86 -9.85 5.71
N PHE A 73 -5.22 -10.95 5.04
CA PHE A 73 -5.25 -12.30 5.60
C PHE A 73 -4.03 -13.14 5.19
N GLY A 74 -3.06 -12.55 4.49
CA GLY A 74 -1.86 -13.22 3.99
C GLY A 74 -2.13 -14.10 2.77
N LYS A 75 -3.28 -13.96 2.11
CA LYS A 75 -3.56 -14.69 0.88
C LYS A 75 -2.88 -13.96 -0.29
N PRO A 76 -2.13 -14.67 -1.15
CA PRO A 76 -1.55 -14.05 -2.33
C PRO A 76 -2.66 -13.50 -3.23
N VAL A 77 -2.46 -12.27 -3.70
CA VAL A 77 -3.35 -11.63 -4.67
C VAL A 77 -3.24 -12.36 -6.01
N ASP A 78 -4.36 -12.51 -6.72
CA ASP A 78 -4.41 -13.22 -7.99
C ASP A 78 -3.48 -12.59 -9.04
N SER A 79 -2.89 -13.41 -9.90
CA SER A 79 -1.92 -13.06 -10.95
C SER A 79 -2.38 -11.94 -11.90
N THR A 80 -3.68 -11.73 -12.06
CA THR A 80 -4.24 -10.63 -12.87
C THR A 80 -4.06 -9.25 -12.21
N ALA A 81 -3.95 -9.21 -10.88
CA ALA A 81 -3.73 -8.02 -10.05
C ALA A 81 -2.23 -7.78 -9.71
N TRP A 82 -1.32 -8.65 -10.16
CA TRP A 82 0.14 -8.43 -10.06
C TRP A 82 0.70 -7.33 -10.97
N LYS A 83 -0.15 -6.44 -11.48
CA LYS A 83 0.23 -5.34 -12.35
C LYS A 83 0.63 -4.14 -11.50
N TRP A 84 1.84 -3.66 -11.71
CA TRP A 84 2.28 -2.37 -11.19
C TRP A 84 1.35 -1.25 -11.65
N ARG A 85 0.86 -0.45 -10.70
CA ARG A 85 -0.05 0.67 -10.94
C ARG A 85 0.16 1.78 -9.93
N LYS A 86 -0.38 2.96 -10.22
CA LYS A 86 -0.30 4.11 -9.32
C LYS A 86 -1.22 3.93 -8.12
N LEU A 87 -0.80 4.36 -6.94
CA LEU A 87 -1.63 4.33 -5.73
C LEU A 87 -3.01 4.97 -5.93
N ARG A 88 -3.11 6.09 -6.66
CA ARG A 88 -4.39 6.76 -6.98
C ARG A 88 -5.41 5.92 -7.79
N THR A 89 -5.01 4.76 -8.31
CA THR A 89 -5.92 3.86 -9.05
C THR A 89 -6.55 2.80 -8.15
N PHE A 90 -6.14 2.72 -6.89
CA PHE A 90 -6.76 1.85 -5.90
C PHE A 90 -7.97 2.54 -5.27
N GLU A 91 -8.98 1.74 -4.95
CA GLU A 91 -10.05 2.15 -4.05
C GLU A 91 -9.55 2.02 -2.61
N LEU A 92 -9.34 3.16 -1.96
CA LEU A 92 -8.85 3.23 -0.60
C LEU A 92 -10.00 2.99 0.37
N VAL A 93 -9.91 1.96 1.20
CA VAL A 93 -10.88 1.70 2.27
C VAL A 93 -10.34 2.32 3.55
N PRO A 94 -10.92 3.45 4.02
CA PRO A 94 -10.42 4.14 5.20
C PRO A 94 -10.62 3.29 6.44
N VAL A 95 -9.54 2.62 6.86
CA VAL A 95 -9.48 1.76 8.04
C VAL A 95 -8.11 1.96 8.68
N THR A 96 -8.11 2.11 10.01
CA THR A 96 -6.90 2.10 10.82
C THR A 96 -6.72 0.71 11.43
N PHE A 97 -5.67 0.00 11.04
CA PHE A 97 -5.32 -1.27 11.69
C PHE A 97 -4.43 -0.97 12.89
N SER A 98 -4.92 -1.23 14.10
CA SER A 98 -4.06 -1.28 15.28
C SER A 98 -3.30 -2.60 15.24
N ALA A 99 -2.01 -2.55 14.90
CA ALA A 99 -1.12 -3.69 15.15
C ALA A 99 -1.26 -4.10 16.63
N PRO A 100 -1.32 -5.39 16.96
CA PRO A 100 -1.49 -5.81 18.35
C PRO A 100 -0.29 -5.29 19.15
N ALA A 101 -0.56 -4.32 20.04
CA ALA A 101 0.40 -3.89 21.02
C ALA A 101 0.78 -5.12 21.83
N GLY A 102 2.06 -5.51 21.80
CA GLY A 102 2.58 -6.56 22.68
C GLY A 102 2.19 -6.28 24.13
N PRO A 103 2.00 -7.31 24.97
CA PRO A 103 1.34 -7.18 26.27
C PRO A 103 2.07 -6.15 27.14
N ALA A 104 1.48 -4.95 27.24
CA ALA A 104 1.92 -3.92 28.16
C ALA A 104 1.73 -4.47 29.58
N SER A 105 2.85 -4.64 30.25
CA SER A 105 2.97 -5.21 31.58
C SER A 105 2.09 -4.43 32.55
N ARG A 106 1.17 -5.14 33.20
CA ARG A 106 0.34 -4.61 34.27
C ARG A 106 1.21 -4.32 35.48
N THR A 107 1.64 -3.07 35.66
CA THR A 107 2.26 -2.63 36.92
C THR A 107 1.30 -1.68 37.64
N ARG A 108 0.69 -2.23 38.69
CA ARG A 108 -0.07 -1.51 39.72
C ARG A 108 0.93 -0.98 40.76
N PRO A 109 0.76 0.25 41.25
CA PRO A 109 0.48 0.42 42.69
C PRO A 109 -0.86 1.12 42.94
#